data_AF-A0AA35X8L9-F1
#
_entry.id   AF-A0AA35X8L9-F1
#
_cell.length_a   1.000
_cell.length_b   1.000
_cell.length_c   1.000
_cell.angle_alpha   90.00
_cell.angle_beta   90.00
_cell.angle_gamma   90.00
#
_symmetry.space_group_name_H-M   'P 1'
#
loop_
_entity.id
_entity.type
_entity.pdbx_description
1 polymer ?
#
loop_
_entity_poly.entity_id
_entity_poly.type
_entity_poly.pdbx_seq_one_letter_code
_entity_poly.pdbx_strand_id
1 'polypeptide(L)'
;MGTQSTDLGISNSHYRPDIGAQLYNRYLDEKVYAEQMGFDAVMLNEHHSTPFCMQGVTNVGASILARITEKVKIIILGNVLPIWDDPLWLAEQLSMIDMISHGRLVSGFVRGGGRESWSHNSPPNFNRERFEEPTT
;
A
#
# COMPACT_ATOMS: atom_id res chain seq x y z
N MET A 1 -12.10 19.49 -22.73
CA MET A 1 -11.86 20.05 -21.38
C MET A 1 -11.95 18.90 -20.40
N GLY A 2 -10.82 18.47 -19.83
CA GLY A 2 -10.83 17.43 -18.80
C GLY A 2 -11.38 18.00 -17.49
N THR A 3 -12.19 17.22 -16.78
CA THR A 3 -12.57 17.53 -15.40
C THR A 3 -11.30 17.67 -14.56
N GLN A 4 -11.09 18.82 -13.93
CA GLN A 4 -10.01 18.99 -12.97
C GLN A 4 -10.23 17.98 -11.83
N SER A 5 -9.19 17.23 -11.49
CA SER A 5 -9.22 16.39 -10.29
C SER A 5 -9.37 17.31 -9.08
N THR A 6 -10.45 17.11 -8.34
CA THR A 6 -10.79 17.91 -7.16
C THR A 6 -9.95 17.54 -5.93
N ASP A 7 -9.25 16.41 -5.97
CA ASP A 7 -8.52 15.84 -4.85
C ASP A 7 -6.99 15.83 -4.99
N LEU A 8 -6.43 15.74 -6.21
CA LEU A 8 -4.98 15.83 -6.43
C LEU A 8 -4.43 17.26 -6.26
N GLY A 9 -5.30 18.28 -6.29
CA GLY A 9 -4.94 19.69 -6.13
C GLY A 9 -5.01 20.21 -4.69
N ILE A 10 -5.30 19.35 -3.70
CA ILE A 10 -5.44 19.77 -2.30
C ILE A 10 -4.07 20.13 -1.74
N SER A 11 -3.97 21.33 -1.16
CA SER A 11 -2.73 21.81 -0.54
C SER A 11 -2.35 21.00 0.70
N ASN A 12 -1.07 20.66 0.82
CA ASN A 12 -0.49 20.08 2.04
C ASN A 12 -0.65 20.98 3.27
N SER A 13 -0.96 22.27 3.12
CA SER A 13 -1.28 23.17 4.24
C SER A 13 -2.53 22.72 5.03
N HIS A 14 -3.38 21.87 4.45
CA HIS A 14 -4.52 21.27 5.15
C HIS A 14 -4.13 20.03 5.96
N TYR A 15 -2.94 19.46 5.72
CA TYR A 15 -2.46 18.31 6.46
C TYR A 15 -1.91 18.75 7.81
N ARG A 16 -2.36 18.06 8.86
CA ARG A 16 -1.95 18.27 10.26
C ARG A 16 -1.01 17.12 10.66
N PRO A 17 0.33 17.33 10.71
CA PRO A 17 1.29 16.25 10.97
C PRO A 17 1.12 15.61 12.35
N ASP A 18 0.71 16.39 13.35
CA ASP A 18 0.39 15.95 14.70
C ASP A 18 -0.73 14.90 14.70
N ILE A 19 -1.82 15.17 13.98
CA ILE A 19 -2.93 14.21 13.82
C ILE A 19 -2.48 13.00 13.00
N GLY A 20 -1.77 13.24 11.90
CA GLY A 20 -1.29 12.16 11.03
C GLY A 20 -0.46 11.12 11.79
N ALA A 21 0.50 11.58 12.59
CA ALA A 21 1.32 10.72 13.44
C ALA A 21 0.49 9.90 14.44
N GLN A 22 -0.51 10.52 15.08
CA GLN A 22 -1.41 9.81 16.00
C GLN A 22 -2.22 8.73 15.29
N LEU A 23 -2.77 9.05 14.12
CA LEU A 23 -3.58 8.12 13.34
C LEU A 23 -2.77 6.92 12.84
N TYR A 24 -1.53 7.12 12.36
CA TYR A 24 -0.67 6.01 11.95
C TYR A 24 -0.44 5.00 13.08
N ASN A 25 -0.06 5.47 14.26
CA ASN A 25 0.18 4.61 15.41
C ASN A 25 -1.11 3.92 15.87
N ARG A 26 -2.21 4.68 15.96
CA ARG A 26 -3.53 4.12 16.28
C ARG A 26 -3.93 2.98 15.33
N TYR A 27 -3.75 3.15 14.02
CA TYR A 27 -4.12 2.13 13.04
C TYR A 27 -3.21 0.90 13.05
N LEU A 28 -1.97 1.02 13.55
CA LEU A 28 -1.10 -0.13 13.82
C LEU A 28 -1.57 -0.85 15.10
N ASP A 29 -1.84 -0.11 16.17
CA ASP A 29 -2.38 -0.66 17.43
C ASP A 29 -3.71 -1.39 17.21
N GLU A 30 -4.61 -0.82 16.40
CA GLU A 30 -5.88 -1.46 16.03
C GLU A 30 -5.68 -2.78 15.28
N LYS A 31 -4.61 -2.93 14.49
CA LYS A 31 -4.29 -4.18 13.79
C LYS A 31 -3.69 -5.23 14.74
N VAL A 32 -2.86 -4.80 15.68
CA VAL A 32 -2.39 -5.68 16.78
C VAL A 32 -3.58 -6.13 17.62
N TYR A 33 -4.51 -5.22 17.93
CA TYR A 33 -5.72 -5.55 18.66
C TYR A 33 -6.62 -6.52 17.89
N ALA A 34 -6.73 -6.37 16.56
CA ALA A 34 -7.46 -7.33 15.72
C ALA A 34 -6.87 -8.75 15.84
N GLU A 35 -5.54 -8.90 15.86
CA GLU A 35 -4.91 -10.20 16.15
C GLU A 35 -5.31 -10.75 17.52
N GLN A 36 -5.29 -9.91 18.56
CA GLN A 36 -5.68 -10.32 19.93
C GLN A 36 -7.13 -10.79 20.00
N MET A 37 -8.02 -10.23 19.17
CA MET A 37 -9.41 -10.62 19.06
C MET A 37 -9.64 -11.89 18.22
N GLY A 38 -8.58 -12.46 17.63
CA GLY A 38 -8.63 -13.72 16.90
C GLY A 38 -8.99 -13.59 15.42
N PHE A 39 -8.78 -12.43 14.79
CA PHE A 39 -8.91 -12.29 13.35
C PHE A 39 -7.81 -13.08 12.62
N ASP A 40 -8.16 -13.73 11.51
CA ASP A 40 -7.21 -14.52 10.71
C ASP A 40 -6.22 -13.66 9.91
N ALA A 41 -6.64 -12.44 9.54
CA ALA A 41 -5.87 -11.55 8.69
C ALA A 41 -6.17 -10.07 8.96
N VAL A 42 -5.16 -9.22 8.72
CA VAL A 42 -5.29 -7.77 8.61
C VAL A 42 -4.90 -7.32 7.21
N MET A 43 -5.53 -6.26 6.73
CA MET A 43 -5.36 -5.79 5.36
C MET A 43 -4.79 -4.37 5.30
N LEU A 44 -3.90 -4.15 4.34
CA LEU A 44 -3.37 -2.85 3.94
C LEU A 44 -3.78 -2.54 2.51
N ASN A 45 -4.36 -1.36 2.28
CA ASN A 45 -4.67 -0.84 0.96
C ASN A 45 -3.69 0.28 0.58
N GLU A 46 -3.45 0.48 -0.72
CA GLU A 46 -2.50 1.48 -1.22
C GLU A 46 -3.22 2.60 -1.98
N HIS A 47 -2.93 3.86 -1.63
CA HIS A 47 -3.37 5.02 -2.41
C HIS A 47 -2.36 6.15 -2.35
N HIS A 48 -2.19 6.86 -3.47
CA HIS A 48 -1.19 7.93 -3.58
C HIS A 48 -1.85 9.27 -3.87
N SER A 49 -1.37 10.31 -3.19
CA SER A 49 -1.81 11.70 -3.37
C SER A 49 -3.32 11.89 -3.12
N THR A 50 -3.89 11.20 -2.13
CA THR A 50 -5.32 11.32 -1.78
C THR A 50 -5.52 11.80 -0.34
N PRO A 51 -6.55 12.61 -0.07
CA PRO A 51 -6.84 13.09 1.28
C PRO A 51 -7.56 12.03 2.15
N PHE A 52 -8.06 10.95 1.55
CA PHE A 52 -8.91 9.97 2.21
C PHE A 52 -8.16 8.72 2.69
N CYS A 53 -6.91 8.52 2.28
CA CYS A 53 -6.09 7.40 2.69
C CYS A 53 -4.66 7.86 2.90
N MET A 54 -4.11 7.59 4.08
CA MET A 54 -2.72 7.94 4.39
C MET A 54 -1.74 6.81 4.02
N GLN A 55 -2.24 5.61 3.71
CA GLN A 55 -1.40 4.46 3.42
C GLN A 55 -0.84 4.55 1.98
N GLY A 56 0.24 5.33 1.84
CA GLY A 56 0.87 5.61 0.55
C GLY A 56 1.92 4.59 0.10
N VAL A 57 2.45 3.77 1.00
CA VAL A 57 3.41 2.71 0.68
C VAL A 57 3.10 1.50 1.57
N THR A 58 2.40 0.51 1.02
CA THR A 58 1.89 -0.62 1.82
C THR A 58 3.00 -1.53 2.34
N ASN A 59 4.07 -1.74 1.58
CA ASN A 59 5.21 -2.59 1.97
C ASN A 59 5.88 -2.09 3.26
N VAL A 60 5.93 -0.78 3.51
CA VAL A 60 6.45 -0.22 4.77
C VAL A 60 5.56 -0.64 5.95
N GLY A 61 4.25 -0.43 5.83
CA GLY A 61 3.30 -0.84 6.87
C GLY A 61 3.31 -2.37 7.10
N ALA A 62 3.43 -3.15 6.02
CA ALA A 62 3.51 -4.60 6.08
C ALA A 62 4.77 -5.05 6.83
N SER A 63 5.92 -4.41 6.58
CA SER A 63 7.18 -4.73 7.29
C SER A 63 7.09 -4.47 8.80
N ILE A 64 6.37 -3.42 9.22
CA ILE A 64 6.12 -3.13 10.64
C ILE A 64 5.26 -4.23 11.23
N LEU A 65 4.13 -4.55 10.59
CA LEU A 65 3.22 -5.60 11.05
C LEU A 65 3.89 -6.97 11.11
N ALA A 66 4.74 -7.29 10.14
CA ALA A 66 5.52 -8.52 10.10
C ALA A 66 6.34 -8.71 11.39
N ARG A 67 6.83 -7.61 11.97
CA ARG A 67 7.60 -7.66 13.22
C ARG A 67 6.75 -7.61 14.49
N ILE A 68 5.67 -6.82 14.50
CA ILE A 68 4.92 -6.53 15.75
C ILE A 68 3.70 -7.44 15.98
N THR A 69 3.36 -8.28 15.01
CA THR A 69 2.29 -9.29 15.12
C THR A 69 2.89 -10.69 15.04
N GLU A 70 2.22 -11.69 15.60
CA GLU A 70 2.78 -13.05 15.73
C GLU A 70 2.07 -14.11 14.88
N LYS A 71 0.78 -13.96 14.60
CA LYS A 71 -0.10 -15.01 14.08
C LYS A 71 -0.90 -14.57 12.87
N VAL A 72 -1.36 -13.32 12.86
CA VAL A 72 -2.28 -12.79 11.85
C VAL A 72 -1.60 -12.77 10.48
N LYS A 73 -2.33 -13.12 9.42
CA LYS A 73 -1.85 -12.95 8.05
C LYS A 73 -1.83 -11.47 7.69
N ILE A 74 -0.84 -11.05 6.93
CA ILE A 74 -0.67 -9.67 6.49
C ILE A 74 -1.04 -9.61 5.01
N ILE A 75 -2.26 -9.14 4.73
CA ILE A 75 -2.76 -9.00 3.37
C ILE A 75 -2.40 -7.62 2.84
N ILE A 76 -1.70 -7.58 1.71
CA ILE A 76 -1.56 -6.35 0.93
C ILE A 76 -2.62 -6.40 -0.16
N LEU A 77 -3.68 -5.62 -0.01
CA LEU A 77 -4.68 -5.42 -1.06
C LEU A 77 -4.32 -4.17 -1.87
N GLY A 78 -3.13 -4.21 -2.44
CA GLY A 78 -2.56 -3.08 -3.17
C GLY A 78 -1.05 -3.08 -3.18
N ASN A 79 -0.46 -3.86 -4.08
CA ASN A 79 0.79 -3.52 -4.76
C ASN A 79 0.41 -3.13 -6.18
N VAL A 80 0.49 -1.83 -6.50
CA VAL A 80 0.10 -1.32 -7.81
C VAL A 80 1.21 -1.63 -8.83
N LEU A 81 1.16 -2.78 -9.51
CA LEU A 81 2.27 -3.23 -10.38
C LEU A 81 2.71 -2.19 -11.43
N PRO A 82 1.81 -1.48 -12.13
CA PRO A 82 2.23 -0.59 -13.21
C PRO A 82 3.08 0.62 -12.80
N ILE A 83 3.15 0.94 -11.51
CA ILE A 83 4.01 2.03 -11.00
C ILE A 83 5.41 1.55 -10.59
N TRP A 84 5.65 0.24 -10.56
CA TRP A 84 6.99 -0.33 -10.34
C TRP A 84 7.73 -0.42 -11.68
N ASP A 85 8.86 0.26 -11.80
CA ASP A 85 9.74 0.13 -12.96
C ASP A 85 10.68 -1.08 -12.85
N ASP A 86 11.02 -1.47 -11.63
CA ASP A 86 11.85 -2.63 -11.33
C ASP A 86 11.04 -3.68 -10.55
N PRO A 87 10.51 -4.72 -11.21
CA PRO A 87 9.77 -5.78 -10.54
C PRO A 87 10.64 -6.64 -9.62
N LEU A 88 11.97 -6.69 -9.82
CA LEU A 88 12.88 -7.39 -8.92
C LEU A 88 12.93 -6.69 -7.57
N TRP A 89 12.98 -5.35 -7.57
CA TRP A 89 12.95 -4.55 -6.35
C TRP A 89 11.67 -4.78 -5.53
N LEU A 90 10.52 -4.96 -6.19
CA LEU A 90 9.28 -5.36 -5.51
C LEU A 90 9.39 -6.77 -4.92
N ALA A 91 9.89 -7.74 -5.70
CA ALA A 91 10.05 -9.12 -5.25
C ALA A 91 10.99 -9.23 -4.04
N GLU A 92 12.09 -8.47 -4.01
CA GLU A 92 13.02 -8.40 -2.89
C GLU A 92 12.34 -7.88 -1.62
N GLN A 93 11.59 -6.78 -1.70
CA GLN A 93 10.84 -6.25 -0.56
C GLN A 93 9.83 -7.25 -0.01
N LEU A 94 9.03 -7.87 -0.89
CA LEU A 94 8.02 -8.85 -0.47
C LEU A 94 8.69 -10.06 0.18
N SER A 95 9.80 -10.53 -0.38
CA SER A 95 10.57 -11.64 0.18
C SER A 95 11.13 -11.32 1.57
N MET A 96 11.65 -10.11 1.78
CA MET A 96 12.10 -9.67 3.11
C MET A 96 10.96 -9.64 4.12
N ILE A 97 9.80 -9.08 3.74
CA ILE A 97 8.63 -9.01 4.61
C ILE A 97 8.14 -10.42 4.95
N ASP A 98 8.08 -11.31 3.97
CA ASP A 98 7.66 -12.69 4.18
C ASP A 98 8.57 -13.42 5.18
N MET A 99 9.90 -13.26 5.02
CA MET A 99 10.90 -13.81 5.93
C MET A 99 10.78 -13.25 7.35
N ILE A 100 10.59 -11.94 7.52
CA ILE A 100 10.40 -11.31 8.84
C ILE A 100 9.10 -11.82 9.48
N SER A 101 8.06 -12.02 8.68
CA SER A 101 6.75 -12.47 9.15
C SER A 101 6.66 -13.97 9.42
N HIS A 102 7.68 -14.75 9.06
CA HIS A 102 7.65 -16.22 9.06
C HIS A 102 6.55 -16.81 8.15
N GLY A 103 6.42 -16.31 6.92
CA GLY A 103 5.50 -16.87 5.92
C GLY A 103 4.05 -16.39 6.04
N ARG A 104 3.79 -15.26 6.73
CA ARG A 104 2.45 -14.73 6.96
C ARG A 104 2.01 -13.70 5.92
N LEU A 105 2.90 -13.31 4.99
CA LEU A 105 2.58 -12.32 3.97
C LEU A 105 1.67 -12.92 2.90
N VAL A 106 0.62 -12.18 2.54
CA VAL A 106 -0.24 -12.47 1.39
C VAL A 106 -0.30 -11.21 0.53
N SER A 107 0.60 -11.14 -0.46
CA SER A 107 0.67 -9.97 -1.35
C SER A 107 -0.32 -10.09 -2.50
N GLY A 108 -1.25 -9.14 -2.57
CA GLY A 108 -2.15 -8.95 -3.70
C GLY A 108 -1.63 -7.87 -4.65
N PHE A 109 -1.67 -8.18 -5.94
CA PHE A 109 -1.28 -7.28 -7.00
C PHE A 109 -2.51 -6.64 -7.64
N VAL A 110 -2.44 -5.33 -7.87
CA VAL A 110 -3.52 -4.58 -8.50
C VAL A 110 -2.98 -3.78 -9.66
N ARG A 111 -3.86 -3.52 -10.63
CA ARG A 111 -3.52 -2.66 -11.77
C ARG A 111 -3.45 -1.17 -11.38
N GLY A 112 -4.21 -0.78 -10.36
CA GLY A 112 -4.46 0.64 -10.05
C GLY A 112 -5.29 1.34 -11.13
N GLY A 113 -5.59 2.61 -10.87
CA GLY A 113 -6.23 3.51 -11.81
C GLY A 113 -5.23 4.52 -12.39
N GLY A 114 -5.75 5.47 -13.17
CA GLY A 114 -4.93 6.54 -13.74
C GLY A 114 -4.30 7.46 -12.68
N ARG A 115 -4.86 7.50 -11.46
CA ARG A 115 -4.31 8.25 -10.33
C ARG A 115 -2.93 7.75 -9.95
N GLU A 116 -2.79 6.45 -9.72
CA GLU A 116 -1.57 5.87 -9.20
C GLU A 116 -0.43 6.08 -10.20
N SER A 117 -0.73 5.91 -11.49
CA SER A 117 0.15 6.26 -12.60
C SER A 117 0.54 7.74 -12.60
N TRP A 118 -0.42 8.66 -12.44
CA TRP A 118 -0.14 10.09 -12.38
C TRP A 118 0.75 10.48 -11.19
N SER A 119 0.44 9.98 -9.99
CA SER A 119 1.18 10.31 -8.76
C SER A 119 2.64 9.86 -8.80
N HIS A 120 2.96 8.82 -9.57
CA HIS A 120 4.32 8.28 -9.71
C HIS A 120 4.95 8.54 -11.07
N ASN A 121 4.36 9.42 -11.90
CA ASN A 121 4.83 9.70 -13.26
C ASN A 121 4.98 8.43 -14.14
N SER A 122 4.22 7.37 -13.86
CA SER A 122 4.18 6.17 -14.69
C SER A 122 3.24 6.42 -15.88
N PRO A 123 3.61 6.04 -17.12
CA PRO A 123 2.79 6.29 -18.30
C PRO A 123 1.43 5.55 -18.22
N PRO A 124 0.29 6.27 -18.14
CA PRO A 124 -1.01 5.62 -17.92
C PRO A 124 -1.45 4.74 -19.10
N ASN A 125 -0.95 4.99 -20.31
CA ASN A 125 -1.28 4.22 -21.50
C ASN A 125 -0.69 2.81 -21.50
N PHE A 126 0.42 2.59 -20.79
CA PHE A 126 1.03 1.26 -20.61
C PHE A 126 0.53 0.54 -19.36
N ASN A 127 -0.41 1.13 -18.62
CA ASN A 127 -0.89 0.60 -17.33
C ASN A 127 -1.40 -0.85 -17.42
N ARG A 128 -2.13 -1.20 -18.48
CA ARG A 128 -2.64 -2.56 -18.68
C ARG A 128 -1.52 -3.55 -19.00
N GLU A 129 -0.67 -3.18 -19.97
CA GLU A 129 0.45 -4.02 -20.43
C GLU A 129 1.42 -4.31 -19.29
N ARG A 130 1.84 -3.29 -18.53
CA ARG A 130 2.71 -3.44 -17.36
C ARG A 130 2.11 -4.33 -16.25
N PHE A 131 0.78 -4.40 -16.14
CA PHE A 131 0.14 -5.31 -15.18
C PHE A 131 0.15 -6.77 -15.66
N GLU A 132 0.07 -6.99 -16.98
CA GLU A 132 0.03 -8.33 -17.60
C GLU A 132 1.43 -8.91 -17.86
N GLU A 133 2.47 -8.07 -17.94
CA GLU A 133 3.87 -8.46 -18.17
C GLU A 133 4.35 -9.61 -17.25
N PRO A 134 4.16 -9.58 -15.92
CA PRO A 134 4.64 -10.67 -15.04
C PRO A 134 3.85 -11.98 -15.18
N THR A 135 2.71 -11.97 -15.87
CA THR A 135 1.84 -13.14 -16.05
C THR A 135 2.04 -13.85 -17.38
N THR A 136 2.89 -13.31 -18.25
CA THR A 136 3.19 -13.83 -19.59
C THR A 136 4.56 -14.50 -19.61
#